data_AF-A0A9D8DTN2-F1
#
_entry.id   AF-A0A9D8DTN2-F1
#
_cell.length_a   1.000
_cell.length_b   1.000
_cell.length_c   1.000
_cell.angle_alpha   90.00
_cell.angle_beta   90.00
_cell.angle_gamma   90.00
#
_symmetry.space_group_name_H-M   'P 1'
#
loop_
_entity.id
_entity.type
_entity.pdbx_description
1 polymer ?
#
loop_
_entity_poly.entity_id
_entity_poly.type
_entity_poly.pdbx_seq_one_letter_code
_entity_poly.pdbx_strand_id
1 'polypeptide(L)'
;MCPSGEFELSKSDQLRSVASEIGLADSAARRKAVTSLAEVPGALGSFAAELAATNCLAKETVLVCSNPSDFLQSAAASNSIEIFERPPSASDLIAIAAGDRLSDVEYVFTRIICNRDFVQLLGFKATDDAVWQQAIVNLRDLFKQINAETLSELIDHFHTEPILELAMQIASTIARRTPVIIDGTRALLAASIVFEFSVAARSWLFVADSPASPAGMALFKHRNWISLPANQVSAGDGLAGIAAISLARTAALLVRG
;
A
#
# COMPACT_ATOMS: atom_id res chain seq x y z
N MET A 1 -13.77 -18.11 41.27
CA MET A 1 -12.79 -17.41 40.42
C MET A 1 -13.27 -17.56 39.00
N CYS A 2 -13.89 -16.52 38.43
CA CYS A 2 -14.19 -16.50 37.00
C CYS A 2 -12.88 -16.28 36.25
N PRO A 3 -12.57 -17.04 35.18
CA PRO A 3 -11.45 -16.70 34.34
C PRO A 3 -11.83 -15.42 33.60
N SER A 4 -11.13 -14.34 33.87
CA SER A 4 -11.12 -13.13 33.05
C SER A 4 -10.44 -13.49 31.73
N GLY A 5 -11.20 -14.14 30.84
CA GLY A 5 -10.82 -14.27 29.44
C GLY A 5 -11.01 -12.91 28.80
N GLU A 6 -9.92 -12.16 28.64
CA GLU A 6 -9.90 -11.06 27.68
C GLU A 6 -10.23 -11.68 26.31
N PHE A 7 -11.40 -11.36 25.77
CA PHE A 7 -11.75 -11.73 24.40
C PHE A 7 -10.82 -10.95 23.47
N GLU A 8 -9.77 -11.61 22.99
CA GLU A 8 -8.91 -11.05 21.96
C GLU A 8 -9.78 -10.78 20.72
N LEU A 9 -9.88 -9.50 20.32
CA LEU A 9 -10.65 -9.10 19.16
C LEU A 9 -10.15 -9.83 17.91
N SER A 10 -11.06 -10.25 17.03
CA SER A 10 -10.67 -10.84 15.74
C SER A 10 -9.79 -9.85 14.95
N LYS A 11 -8.92 -10.35 14.06
CA LYS A 11 -8.04 -9.45 13.26
C LYS A 11 -8.87 -8.51 12.37
N SER A 12 -10.04 -8.96 11.91
CA SER A 12 -10.98 -8.11 11.16
C SER A 12 -11.57 -6.99 12.02
N ASP A 13 -11.91 -7.27 13.28
CA ASP A 13 -12.40 -6.27 14.24
C ASP A 13 -11.30 -5.29 14.66
N GLN A 14 -10.07 -5.77 14.87
CA GLN A 14 -8.91 -4.91 15.12
C GLN A 14 -8.69 -3.94 13.95
N LEU A 15 -8.70 -4.43 12.70
CA LEU A 15 -8.55 -3.59 11.51
C LEU A 15 -9.69 -2.58 11.41
N ARG A 16 -10.93 -2.99 11.66
CA ARG A 16 -12.09 -2.10 11.66
C ARG A 16 -11.97 -1.00 12.72
N SER A 17 -11.49 -1.35 13.92
CA SER A 17 -11.26 -0.40 15.00
C SER A 17 -10.27 0.69 14.58
N VAL A 18 -9.08 0.30 14.11
CA VAL A 18 -8.06 1.27 13.67
C VAL A 18 -8.54 2.05 12.45
N ALA A 19 -9.23 1.39 11.51
CA ALA A 19 -9.72 2.04 10.29
C ALA A 19 -10.78 3.11 10.57
N SER A 20 -11.52 2.98 11.67
CA SER A 20 -12.51 3.98 12.11
C SER A 20 -11.89 5.31 12.54
N GLU A 21 -10.62 5.30 12.94
CA GLU A 21 -9.86 6.49 13.34
C GLU A 21 -9.32 7.28 12.13
N ILE A 22 -9.35 6.67 10.93
CA ILE A 22 -8.85 7.28 9.70
C ILE A 22 -9.85 8.33 9.22
N GLY A 23 -9.57 9.60 9.49
CA GLY A 23 -10.29 10.73 8.91
C GLY A 23 -9.80 11.12 7.53
N LEU A 24 -10.59 11.90 6.78
CA LEU A 24 -10.16 12.47 5.50
C LEU A 24 -8.98 13.47 5.67
N ALA A 25 -8.16 13.59 4.64
CA ALA A 25 -7.16 14.65 4.50
C ALA A 25 -7.83 16.03 4.26
N ASP A 26 -7.08 17.10 4.51
CA ASP A 26 -7.57 18.48 4.44
C ASP A 26 -7.85 18.90 2.98
N SER A 27 -9.15 18.87 2.63
CA SER A 27 -9.61 19.25 1.30
C SER A 27 -9.47 20.76 1.02
N ALA A 28 -9.42 21.62 2.05
CA ALA A 28 -9.18 23.04 1.88
C ALA A 28 -7.70 23.31 1.55
N ALA A 29 -6.78 22.64 2.25
CA ALA A 29 -5.35 22.70 1.94
C ALA A 29 -5.07 22.20 0.50
N ARG A 30 -5.71 21.09 0.09
CA ARG A 30 -5.65 20.61 -1.30
C ARG A 30 -6.06 21.68 -2.30
N ARG A 31 -7.25 22.28 -2.13
CA ARG A 31 -7.77 23.30 -3.07
C ARG A 31 -6.85 24.52 -3.16
N LYS A 32 -6.34 24.99 -2.02
CA LYS A 32 -5.38 26.10 -1.99
C LYS A 32 -4.12 25.76 -2.79
N ALA A 33 -3.57 24.55 -2.61
CA ALA A 33 -2.40 24.10 -3.34
C ALA A 33 -2.65 23.93 -4.84
N VAL A 34 -3.81 23.41 -5.25
CA VAL A 34 -4.19 23.34 -6.68
C VAL A 34 -4.18 24.73 -7.32
N THR A 35 -4.72 25.75 -6.62
CA THR A 35 -4.72 27.12 -7.13
C THR A 35 -3.31 27.70 -7.21
N SER A 36 -2.46 27.50 -6.20
CA SER A 36 -1.09 28.04 -6.20
C SER A 36 -0.16 27.33 -7.19
N LEU A 37 -0.44 26.06 -7.51
CA LEU A 37 0.36 25.23 -8.41
C LEU A 37 -0.24 25.15 -9.83
N ALA A 38 -1.18 26.02 -10.19
CA ALA A 38 -1.85 25.99 -11.50
C ALA A 38 -0.87 26.06 -12.69
N GLU A 39 0.28 26.70 -12.50
CA GLU A 39 1.34 26.82 -13.50
C GLU A 39 2.37 25.68 -13.47
N VAL A 40 2.32 24.79 -12.47
CA VAL A 40 3.20 23.62 -12.38
C VAL A 40 2.56 22.48 -13.17
N PRO A 41 3.04 22.17 -14.39
CA PRO A 41 2.37 21.21 -15.24
C PRO A 41 2.58 19.78 -14.75
N GLY A 42 1.60 18.93 -15.06
CA GLY A 42 1.72 17.48 -15.03
C GLY A 42 1.60 16.85 -13.64
N ALA A 43 2.16 15.65 -13.50
CA ALA A 43 1.97 14.79 -12.35
C ALA A 43 2.53 15.37 -11.03
N LEU A 44 3.58 16.20 -11.10
CA LEU A 44 4.21 16.79 -9.92
C LEU A 44 3.30 17.83 -9.24
N GLY A 45 2.64 18.70 -10.01
CA GLY A 45 1.69 19.68 -9.46
C GLY A 45 0.48 19.02 -8.81
N SER A 46 -0.10 18.02 -9.48
CA SER A 46 -1.21 17.22 -8.93
C SER A 46 -0.81 16.48 -7.65
N PHE A 47 0.37 15.85 -7.64
CA PHE A 47 0.85 15.17 -6.45
C PHE A 47 1.14 16.15 -5.31
N ALA A 48 1.78 17.29 -5.58
CA ALA A 48 2.05 18.30 -4.58
C ALA A 48 0.77 18.83 -3.92
N ALA A 49 -0.31 19.01 -4.68
CA ALA A 49 -1.60 19.37 -4.12
C ALA A 49 -2.21 18.27 -3.22
N GLU A 50 -2.07 17.01 -3.60
CA GLU A 50 -2.53 15.88 -2.77
C GLU A 50 -1.68 15.72 -1.50
N LEU A 51 -0.36 15.89 -1.60
CA LEU A 51 0.54 15.87 -0.46
C LEU A 51 0.24 17.03 0.50
N ALA A 52 -0.07 18.21 -0.02
CA ALA A 52 -0.50 19.36 0.78
C ALA A 52 -1.74 19.06 1.63
N ALA A 53 -2.68 18.27 1.11
CA ALA A 53 -3.88 17.86 1.84
C ALA A 53 -3.55 17.10 3.14
N THR A 54 -2.41 16.42 3.17
CA THR A 54 -1.96 15.63 4.32
C THR A 54 -1.19 16.44 5.35
N ASN A 55 -0.95 17.74 5.09
CA ASN A 55 -0.07 18.61 5.88
C ASN A 55 1.36 18.05 6.03
N CYS A 56 1.77 17.17 5.12
CA CYS A 56 3.08 16.53 5.15
C CYS A 56 4.18 17.52 4.79
N LEU A 57 5.24 17.51 5.59
CA LEU A 57 6.40 18.35 5.38
C LEU A 57 7.56 17.65 4.67
N ALA A 58 7.49 16.33 4.53
CA ALA A 58 8.51 15.46 3.97
C ALA A 58 9.94 15.74 4.51
N LYS A 59 10.06 16.10 5.79
CA LYS A 59 11.34 16.35 6.47
C LYS A 59 11.89 15.08 7.10
N GLU A 60 11.02 14.30 7.74
CA GLU A 60 11.35 13.08 8.47
C GLU A 60 10.76 11.90 7.71
N THR A 61 11.48 11.52 6.66
CA THR A 61 11.03 10.51 5.70
C THR A 61 11.79 9.21 5.90
N VAL A 62 11.08 8.10 5.94
CA VAL A 62 11.67 6.78 6.15
C VAL A 62 11.16 5.77 5.14
N LEU A 63 11.97 4.75 4.88
CA LEU A 63 11.58 3.56 4.13
C LEU A 63 11.36 2.40 5.10
N VAL A 64 10.25 1.70 4.97
CA VAL A 64 9.98 0.46 5.69
C VAL A 64 10.15 -0.71 4.73
N CYS A 65 11.11 -1.58 5.02
CA CYS A 65 11.42 -2.76 4.21
C CYS A 65 12.01 -3.85 5.11
N SER A 66 11.46 -5.06 5.04
CA SER A 66 11.85 -6.16 5.94
C SER A 66 13.14 -6.87 5.55
N ASN A 67 13.62 -6.69 4.31
CA ASN A 67 14.82 -7.35 3.81
C ASN A 67 15.55 -6.47 2.78
N PRO A 68 16.20 -5.38 3.22
CA PRO A 68 16.83 -4.44 2.31
C PRO A 68 18.14 -5.01 1.74
N SER A 69 18.25 -5.07 0.42
CA SER A 69 19.51 -5.43 -0.25
C SER A 69 20.60 -4.40 0.00
N ASP A 70 21.88 -4.79 -0.13
CA ASP A 70 23.01 -3.86 0.01
C ASP A 70 22.92 -2.66 -0.93
N PHE A 71 22.38 -2.88 -2.14
CA PHE A 71 22.11 -1.83 -3.10
C PHE A 71 21.04 -0.85 -2.59
N LEU A 72 19.93 -1.37 -2.06
CA LEU A 72 18.86 -0.54 -1.48
C LEU A 72 19.37 0.28 -0.29
N GLN A 73 20.16 -0.34 0.58
CA GLN A 73 20.79 0.36 1.73
C GLN A 73 21.67 1.50 1.25
N SER A 74 22.51 1.25 0.24
CA SER A 74 23.39 2.27 -0.35
C SER A 74 22.58 3.41 -1.01
N ALA A 75 21.50 3.08 -1.71
CA ALA A 75 20.62 4.06 -2.34
C ALA A 75 19.88 4.91 -1.29
N ALA A 76 19.37 4.31 -0.22
CA ALA A 76 18.70 5.01 0.86
C ALA A 76 19.65 5.95 1.61
N ALA A 77 20.86 5.48 1.94
CA ALA A 77 21.90 6.29 2.58
C ALA A 77 22.29 7.50 1.71
N SER A 78 22.45 7.30 0.39
CA SER A 78 22.76 8.38 -0.55
C SER A 78 21.66 9.44 -0.66
N ASN A 79 20.42 9.07 -0.35
CA ASN A 79 19.27 9.98 -0.32
C ASN A 79 18.93 10.48 1.09
N SER A 80 19.76 10.16 2.12
CA SER A 80 19.45 10.47 3.52
C SER A 80 18.06 9.96 3.93
N ILE A 81 17.79 8.69 3.63
CA ILE A 81 16.56 7.98 4.00
C ILE A 81 16.97 6.83 4.90
N GLU A 82 16.40 6.78 6.09
CA GLU A 82 16.59 5.67 7.02
C GLU A 82 15.65 4.51 6.66
N ILE A 83 16.14 3.28 6.84
CA ILE A 83 15.38 2.06 6.60
C ILE A 83 15.00 1.43 7.94
N PHE A 84 13.72 1.08 8.10
CA PHE A 84 13.18 0.39 9.27
C PHE A 84 12.46 -0.89 8.85
N GLU A 85 12.36 -1.85 9.77
CA GLU A 85 11.51 -3.02 9.57
C GLU A 85 10.03 -2.72 9.85
N ARG A 86 9.75 -1.68 10.65
CA ARG A 86 8.40 -1.24 11.02
C ARG A 86 8.30 0.28 11.01
N PRO A 87 7.11 0.86 10.73
CA PRO A 87 6.93 2.31 10.73
C PRO A 87 7.25 2.94 12.11
N PRO A 88 8.26 3.82 12.21
CA PRO A 88 8.53 4.57 13.45
C PRO A 88 7.39 5.57 13.74
N SER A 89 7.25 6.01 14.99
CA SER A 89 6.17 6.93 15.39
C SER A 89 6.40 8.39 14.99
N ALA A 90 7.66 8.81 14.86
CA ALA A 90 8.06 10.19 14.60
C ALA A 90 8.52 10.37 13.14
N SER A 91 7.59 10.24 12.19
CA SER A 91 7.88 10.50 10.78
C SER A 91 6.70 11.20 10.13
N ASP A 92 7.00 12.12 9.22
CA ASP A 92 5.99 12.89 8.51
C ASP A 92 5.65 12.30 7.14
N LEU A 93 6.45 11.36 6.64
CA LEU A 93 6.18 10.57 5.44
C LEU A 93 6.85 9.20 5.54
N ILE A 94 6.13 8.15 5.17
CA ILE A 94 6.67 6.77 5.19
C ILE A 94 6.49 6.13 3.82
N ALA A 95 7.54 5.58 3.23
CA ALA A 95 7.39 4.61 2.15
C ALA A 95 7.39 3.20 2.73
N ILE A 96 6.45 2.36 2.32
CA ILE A 96 6.37 0.95 2.71
C ILE A 96 6.58 0.11 1.46
N ALA A 97 7.65 -0.66 1.45
CA ALA A 97 8.02 -1.54 0.36
C ALA A 97 7.75 -3.00 0.71
N ALA A 98 6.96 -3.66 -0.12
CA ALA A 98 6.77 -5.10 -0.04
C ALA A 98 6.61 -5.67 -1.45
N GLY A 99 7.44 -6.67 -1.75
CA GLY A 99 7.71 -7.18 -3.10
C GLY A 99 6.50 -7.54 -3.96
N ASP A 100 6.75 -7.72 -5.25
CA ASP A 100 5.69 -7.95 -6.25
C ASP A 100 5.14 -9.39 -6.33
N ARG A 101 5.73 -10.33 -5.60
CA ARG A 101 5.30 -11.74 -5.62
C ARG A 101 4.28 -11.99 -4.53
N LEU A 102 3.03 -12.24 -4.93
CA LEU A 102 1.97 -12.66 -4.03
C LEU A 102 2.04 -14.17 -3.73
N SER A 103 1.70 -14.55 -2.50
CA SER A 103 1.40 -15.93 -2.10
C SER A 103 0.01 -16.35 -2.62
N ASP A 104 -0.30 -17.65 -2.54
CA ASP A 104 -1.60 -18.15 -2.97
C ASP A 104 -2.76 -17.54 -2.17
N VAL A 105 -2.58 -17.36 -0.86
CA VAL A 105 -3.55 -16.70 0.01
C VAL A 105 -3.70 -15.22 -0.37
N GLU A 106 -2.61 -14.52 -0.70
CA GLU A 106 -2.65 -13.12 -1.16
C GLU A 106 -3.36 -12.97 -2.52
N TYR A 107 -3.26 -13.97 -3.41
CA TYR A 107 -4.08 -14.03 -4.62
C TYR A 107 -5.57 -14.20 -4.31
N VAL A 108 -5.93 -14.99 -3.29
CA VAL A 108 -7.32 -15.12 -2.83
C VAL A 108 -7.85 -13.79 -2.29
N PHE A 109 -7.07 -13.08 -1.47
CA PHE A 109 -7.43 -11.71 -1.03
C PHE A 109 -7.67 -10.79 -2.24
N THR A 110 -6.76 -10.82 -3.20
CA THR A 110 -6.86 -10.02 -4.44
C THR A 110 -8.12 -10.38 -5.25
N ARG A 111 -8.47 -11.67 -5.33
CA ARG A 111 -9.67 -12.17 -6.02
C ARG A 111 -10.95 -11.63 -5.40
N ILE A 112 -11.05 -11.60 -4.07
CA ILE A 112 -12.22 -11.06 -3.36
C ILE A 112 -12.30 -9.55 -3.58
N ILE A 113 -11.19 -8.83 -3.36
CA ILE A 113 -11.16 -7.36 -3.46
C ILE A 113 -11.51 -6.89 -4.88
N CYS A 114 -10.81 -7.40 -5.88
CA CYS A 114 -10.94 -6.91 -7.26
C CYS A 114 -12.10 -7.54 -8.04
N ASN A 115 -12.70 -8.61 -7.51
CA ASN A 115 -13.66 -9.46 -8.20
C ASN A 115 -13.17 -9.95 -9.60
N ARG A 116 -11.93 -10.47 -9.70
CA ARG A 116 -11.27 -10.89 -10.96
C ARG A 116 -10.80 -12.33 -10.91
N ASP A 117 -11.10 -13.15 -11.92
CA ASP A 117 -10.65 -14.56 -11.96
C ASP A 117 -9.11 -14.71 -11.89
N PHE A 118 -8.63 -15.82 -11.33
CA PHE A 118 -7.19 -16.10 -11.18
C PHE A 118 -6.42 -16.12 -12.50
N VAL A 119 -7.06 -16.46 -13.63
CA VAL A 119 -6.45 -16.34 -14.96
C VAL A 119 -6.03 -14.90 -15.25
N GLN A 120 -6.85 -13.92 -14.85
CA GLN A 120 -6.58 -12.49 -15.04
C GLN A 120 -5.54 -11.97 -14.05
N LEU A 121 -5.55 -12.47 -12.81
CA LEU A 121 -4.64 -12.03 -11.74
C LEU A 121 -3.21 -12.56 -11.91
N LEU A 122 -3.06 -13.82 -12.34
CA LEU A 122 -1.74 -14.38 -12.64
C LEU A 122 -1.18 -13.82 -13.96
N GLY A 123 -2.06 -13.66 -14.95
CA GLY A 123 -1.69 -13.40 -16.34
C GLY A 123 -0.89 -14.53 -16.97
N PHE A 124 -0.92 -14.62 -18.30
CA PHE A 124 -0.18 -15.63 -19.03
C PHE A 124 1.21 -15.11 -19.40
N LYS A 125 2.26 -15.87 -19.04
CA LYS A 125 3.66 -15.47 -19.28
C LYS A 125 4.32 -16.18 -20.47
N ALA A 126 3.60 -17.08 -21.15
CA ALA A 126 4.07 -17.80 -22.36
C ALA A 126 5.40 -18.58 -22.19
N THR A 127 5.80 -18.90 -20.96
CA THR A 127 7.04 -19.61 -20.65
C THR A 127 6.83 -21.07 -20.30
N ASP A 128 5.71 -21.42 -19.66
CA ASP A 128 5.33 -22.80 -19.32
C ASP A 128 3.81 -22.88 -19.03
N ASP A 129 3.07 -23.45 -19.98
CA ASP A 129 1.62 -23.55 -19.92
C ASP A 129 1.15 -24.51 -18.82
N ALA A 130 1.90 -25.60 -18.59
CA ALA A 130 1.52 -26.63 -17.62
C ALA A 130 1.66 -26.09 -16.20
N VAL A 131 2.77 -25.40 -15.90
CA VAL A 131 2.98 -24.76 -14.59
C VAL A 131 1.94 -23.67 -14.34
N TRP A 132 1.63 -22.86 -15.36
CA TRP A 132 0.62 -21.82 -15.24
C TRP A 132 -0.79 -22.38 -15.01
N GLN A 133 -1.18 -23.41 -15.77
CA GLN A 133 -2.47 -24.09 -15.59
C GLN A 133 -2.57 -24.71 -14.19
N GLN A 134 -1.52 -25.37 -13.72
CA GLN A 134 -1.49 -25.97 -12.38
C GLN A 134 -1.64 -24.91 -11.29
N ALA A 135 -0.98 -23.76 -11.42
CA ALA A 135 -1.14 -22.65 -10.46
C ALA A 135 -2.58 -22.15 -10.40
N ILE A 136 -3.27 -22.03 -11.53
CA ILE A 136 -4.69 -21.64 -11.57
C ILE A 136 -5.57 -22.68 -10.89
N VAL A 137 -5.34 -23.97 -11.14
CA VAL A 137 -6.10 -25.06 -10.51
C VAL A 137 -5.92 -25.01 -9.00
N ASN A 138 -4.68 -24.89 -8.52
CA ASN A 138 -4.37 -24.79 -7.09
C ASN A 138 -5.09 -23.61 -6.43
N LEU A 139 -5.05 -22.42 -7.04
CA LEU A 139 -5.74 -21.23 -6.52
C LEU A 139 -7.26 -21.39 -6.48
N ARG A 140 -7.84 -21.99 -7.53
CA ARG A 140 -9.29 -22.24 -7.58
C ARG A 140 -9.72 -23.24 -6.53
N ASP A 141 -8.93 -24.28 -6.30
CA ASP A 141 -9.25 -25.29 -5.30
C ASP A 141 -9.06 -24.75 -3.88
N LEU A 142 -8.00 -23.96 -3.64
CA LEU A 142 -7.82 -23.22 -2.39
C LEU A 142 -9.03 -22.30 -2.14
N PHE A 143 -9.44 -21.50 -3.12
CA PHE A 143 -10.58 -20.58 -2.98
C PHE A 143 -11.89 -21.30 -2.64
N LYS A 144 -12.16 -22.46 -3.26
CA LYS A 144 -13.34 -23.29 -2.93
C LYS A 144 -13.29 -23.84 -1.51
N GLN A 145 -12.11 -24.21 -1.01
CA GLN A 145 -11.95 -24.78 0.33
C GLN A 145 -12.20 -23.76 1.44
N ILE A 146 -11.78 -22.50 1.23
CA ILE A 146 -11.90 -21.44 2.23
C ILE A 146 -13.37 -21.08 2.49
N ASN A 147 -14.22 -21.13 1.47
CA ASN A 147 -15.66 -20.82 1.54
C ASN A 147 -15.97 -19.48 2.24
N ALA A 148 -15.12 -18.46 2.01
CA ALA A 148 -15.36 -17.09 2.46
C ALA A 148 -16.00 -16.27 1.34
N GLU A 149 -17.13 -15.63 1.63
CA GLU A 149 -17.84 -14.74 0.71
C GLU A 149 -17.42 -13.28 0.90
N THR A 150 -16.96 -12.94 2.11
CA THR A 150 -16.56 -11.58 2.47
C THR A 150 -15.08 -11.49 2.80
N LEU A 151 -14.54 -10.27 2.68
CA LEU A 151 -13.16 -9.99 3.10
C LEU A 151 -12.97 -10.23 4.60
N SER A 152 -13.95 -9.89 5.44
CA SER A 152 -13.85 -10.11 6.90
C SER A 152 -13.76 -11.59 7.24
N GLU A 153 -14.59 -12.44 6.62
CA GLU A 153 -14.50 -13.89 6.78
C GLU A 153 -13.13 -14.44 6.35
N LEU A 154 -12.59 -13.94 5.23
CA LEU A 154 -11.28 -14.34 4.75
C LEU A 154 -10.16 -13.93 5.73
N ILE A 155 -10.24 -12.72 6.29
CA ILE A 155 -9.29 -12.23 7.30
C ILE A 155 -9.31 -13.10 8.54
N ASP A 156 -10.49 -13.46 9.03
CA ASP A 156 -10.61 -14.26 10.25
C ASP A 156 -10.15 -15.71 10.02
N HIS A 157 -10.37 -16.24 8.81
CA HIS A 157 -9.83 -17.53 8.39
C HIS A 157 -8.28 -17.52 8.36
N PHE A 158 -7.68 -16.43 7.90
CA PHE A 158 -6.23 -16.28 7.70
C PHE A 158 -5.59 -15.23 8.64
N HIS A 159 -6.02 -15.19 9.89
CA HIS A 159 -5.69 -14.11 10.83
C HIS A 159 -4.20 -13.96 11.16
N THR A 160 -3.38 -14.97 10.87
CA THR A 160 -1.92 -14.96 11.09
C THR A 160 -1.11 -14.56 9.86
N GLU A 161 -1.75 -14.25 8.73
CA GLU A 161 -1.01 -13.95 7.50
C GLU A 161 -0.22 -12.64 7.59
N PRO A 162 1.06 -12.61 7.14
CA PRO A 162 1.90 -11.41 7.19
C PRO A 162 1.30 -10.19 6.49
N ILE A 163 0.46 -10.40 5.47
CA ILE A 163 -0.23 -9.31 4.76
C ILE A 163 -1.15 -8.50 5.69
N LEU A 164 -1.76 -9.15 6.69
CA LEU A 164 -2.66 -8.48 7.64
C LEU A 164 -1.89 -7.62 8.64
N GLU A 165 -0.67 -8.04 8.98
CA GLU A 165 0.22 -7.23 9.79
C GLU A 165 0.69 -5.99 9.02
N LEU A 166 1.01 -6.15 7.73
CA LEU A 166 1.33 -5.02 6.85
C LEU A 166 0.14 -4.06 6.72
N ALA A 167 -1.08 -4.59 6.56
CA ALA A 167 -2.30 -3.78 6.52
C ALA A 167 -2.51 -3.03 7.84
N MET A 168 -2.28 -3.67 8.99
CA MET A 168 -2.38 -3.03 10.30
C MET A 168 -1.35 -1.90 10.48
N GLN A 169 -0.13 -2.12 10.02
CA GLN A 169 0.93 -1.10 10.04
C GLN A 169 0.56 0.11 9.17
N ILE A 170 0.01 -0.12 7.98
CA ILE A 170 -0.50 0.95 7.10
C ILE A 170 -1.63 1.70 7.81
N ALA A 171 -2.65 0.98 8.29
CA ALA A 171 -3.82 1.58 8.95
C ALA A 171 -3.42 2.43 10.17
N SER A 172 -2.54 1.91 11.03
CA SER A 172 -2.04 2.62 12.21
C SER A 172 -1.25 3.87 11.83
N THR A 173 -0.47 3.81 10.73
CA THR A 173 0.32 4.94 10.23
C THR A 173 -0.55 6.08 9.70
N ILE A 174 -1.63 5.76 8.97
CA ILE A 174 -2.53 6.78 8.44
C ILE A 174 -3.53 7.29 9.50
N ALA A 175 -3.92 6.47 10.47
CA ALA A 175 -4.74 6.88 11.62
C ALA A 175 -4.08 8.02 12.42
N ARG A 176 -2.75 7.94 12.61
CA ARG A 176 -1.94 9.03 13.21
C ARG A 176 -1.59 10.17 12.25
N ARG A 177 -2.27 10.26 11.10
CA ARG A 177 -2.13 11.34 10.11
C ARG A 177 -0.76 11.42 9.43
N THR A 178 -0.07 10.28 9.27
CA THR A 178 1.15 10.19 8.47
C THR A 178 0.80 9.63 7.09
N PRO A 179 1.05 10.34 5.96
CA PRO A 179 0.87 9.76 4.64
C PRO A 179 1.86 8.63 4.38
N VAL A 180 1.41 7.66 3.56
CA VAL A 180 2.17 6.48 3.20
C VAL A 180 2.31 6.36 1.69
N ILE A 181 3.54 6.15 1.23
CA ILE A 181 3.87 5.76 -0.13
C ILE A 181 3.95 4.23 -0.17
N ILE A 182 3.30 3.62 -1.16
CA ILE A 182 3.14 2.18 -1.33
C ILE A 182 4.02 1.72 -2.49
N ASP A 183 5.00 0.88 -2.20
CA ASP A 183 5.91 0.31 -3.20
C ASP A 183 5.73 -1.22 -3.28
N GLY A 184 5.29 -1.68 -4.45
CA GLY A 184 5.08 -3.10 -4.76
C GLY A 184 3.65 -3.61 -4.57
N THR A 185 3.38 -4.73 -5.24
CA THR A 185 2.05 -5.36 -5.33
C THR A 185 1.57 -5.85 -3.97
N ARG A 186 2.45 -6.39 -3.13
CA ARG A 186 2.09 -6.84 -1.78
C ARG A 186 1.72 -5.65 -0.88
N ALA A 187 2.48 -4.56 -0.94
CA ALA A 187 2.15 -3.34 -0.18
C ALA A 187 0.81 -2.75 -0.68
N LEU A 188 0.56 -2.78 -1.99
CA LEU A 188 -0.69 -2.34 -2.59
C LEU A 188 -1.88 -3.20 -2.20
N LEU A 189 -1.70 -4.51 -2.07
CA LEU A 189 -2.72 -5.41 -1.54
C LEU A 189 -3.06 -5.05 -0.09
N ALA A 190 -2.06 -4.86 0.77
CA ALA A 190 -2.28 -4.45 2.15
C ALA A 190 -3.00 -3.09 2.25
N ALA A 191 -2.58 -2.11 1.45
CA ALA A 191 -3.27 -0.82 1.34
C ALA A 191 -4.72 -0.96 0.87
N SER A 192 -4.98 -1.88 -0.07
CA SER A 192 -6.33 -2.16 -0.57
C SER A 192 -7.20 -2.83 0.51
N ILE A 193 -6.64 -3.71 1.33
CA ILE A 193 -7.34 -4.27 2.50
C ILE A 193 -7.78 -3.13 3.42
N VAL A 194 -6.88 -2.22 3.78
CA VAL A 194 -7.22 -1.07 4.65
C VAL A 194 -8.31 -0.20 4.02
N PHE A 195 -8.25 0.03 2.71
CA PHE A 195 -9.27 0.80 2.00
C PHE A 195 -10.67 0.17 2.08
N GLU A 196 -10.79 -1.15 2.04
CA GLU A 196 -12.09 -1.83 2.17
C GLU A 196 -12.72 -1.62 3.55
N PHE A 197 -11.93 -1.29 4.59
CA PHE A 197 -12.44 -0.93 5.92
C PHE A 197 -12.62 0.59 6.11
N SER A 198 -11.85 1.41 5.40
CA SER A 198 -12.01 2.87 5.42
C SER A 198 -11.62 3.50 4.09
N VAL A 199 -12.63 3.99 3.37
CA VAL A 199 -12.45 4.73 2.10
C VAL A 199 -11.60 5.99 2.29
N ALA A 200 -11.60 6.57 3.50
CA ALA A 200 -10.77 7.72 3.84
C ALA A 200 -9.27 7.43 3.76
N ALA A 201 -8.85 6.16 3.88
CA ALA A 201 -7.46 5.76 3.71
C ALA A 201 -6.88 6.23 2.37
N ARG A 202 -7.71 6.28 1.31
CA ARG A 202 -7.27 6.69 -0.03
C ARG A 202 -6.62 8.08 -0.08
N SER A 203 -7.02 9.01 0.80
CA SER A 203 -6.45 10.36 0.84
C SER A 203 -5.08 10.45 1.53
N TRP A 204 -4.61 9.35 2.12
CA TRP A 204 -3.33 9.26 2.83
C TRP A 204 -2.32 8.35 2.13
N LEU A 205 -2.73 7.72 1.03
CA LEU A 205 -2.00 6.65 0.38
C LEU A 205 -1.64 7.04 -1.05
N PHE A 206 -0.36 6.91 -1.37
CA PHE A 206 0.21 7.18 -2.68
C PHE A 206 0.90 5.93 -3.18
N VAL A 207 0.82 5.61 -4.47
CA VAL A 207 1.53 4.47 -5.04
C VAL A 207 2.82 4.97 -5.66
N ALA A 208 3.96 4.38 -5.28
CA ALA A 208 5.28 4.83 -5.72
C ALA A 208 5.47 4.70 -7.23
N ASP A 209 4.91 3.64 -7.82
CA ASP A 209 4.97 3.38 -9.24
C ASP A 209 3.84 2.44 -9.71
N SER A 210 3.51 2.48 -10.99
CA SER A 210 2.50 1.60 -11.56
C SER A 210 2.97 0.14 -11.50
N PRO A 211 2.19 -0.79 -10.91
CA PRO A 211 2.58 -2.18 -10.84
C PRO A 211 2.71 -2.83 -12.22
N ALA A 212 3.75 -3.66 -12.41
CA ALA A 212 3.93 -4.43 -13.64
C ALA A 212 3.16 -5.77 -13.60
N SER A 213 2.87 -6.30 -12.41
CA SER A 213 2.16 -7.57 -12.26
C SER A 213 0.67 -7.42 -12.61
N PRO A 214 0.01 -8.44 -13.23
CA PRO A 214 -1.42 -8.36 -13.54
C PRO A 214 -2.30 -8.18 -12.30
N ALA A 215 -1.98 -8.86 -11.19
CA ALA A 215 -2.64 -8.67 -9.90
C ALA A 215 -2.45 -7.25 -9.35
N GLY A 216 -1.22 -6.73 -9.36
CA GLY A 216 -0.94 -5.35 -8.95
C GLY A 216 -1.68 -4.34 -9.80
N MET A 217 -1.71 -4.53 -11.11
CA MET A 217 -2.47 -3.69 -12.03
C MET A 217 -3.99 -3.77 -11.78
N ALA A 218 -4.51 -4.94 -11.43
CA ALA A 218 -5.91 -5.11 -11.04
C ALA A 218 -6.23 -4.31 -9.76
N LEU A 219 -5.39 -4.43 -8.72
CA LEU A 219 -5.51 -3.65 -7.48
C LEU A 219 -5.40 -2.15 -7.75
N PHE A 220 -4.43 -1.74 -8.56
CA PHE A 220 -4.17 -0.36 -8.94
C PHE A 220 -5.40 0.29 -9.60
N LYS A 221 -6.01 -0.42 -10.55
CA LYS A 221 -7.20 0.04 -11.28
C LYS A 221 -8.48 -0.02 -10.47
N HIS A 222 -8.62 -0.99 -9.57
CA HIS A 222 -9.85 -1.21 -8.79
C HIS A 222 -10.29 0.03 -8.01
N ARG A 223 -9.34 0.79 -7.46
CA ARG A 223 -9.61 1.99 -6.64
C ARG A 223 -9.00 3.28 -7.21
N ASN A 224 -8.61 3.27 -8.49
CA ASN A 224 -7.99 4.40 -9.19
C ASN A 224 -6.88 5.05 -8.34
N TRP A 225 -5.93 4.26 -7.89
CA TRP A 225 -4.83 4.74 -7.05
C TRP A 225 -4.01 5.82 -7.78
N ILE A 226 -3.49 6.79 -7.03
CA ILE A 226 -2.60 7.82 -7.59
C ILE A 226 -1.21 7.24 -7.61
N SER A 227 -0.65 7.07 -8.80
CA SER A 227 0.75 6.71 -8.99
C SER A 227 1.62 7.95 -9.02
N LEU A 228 2.78 7.85 -8.40
CA LEU A 228 3.91 8.72 -8.64
C LEU A 228 4.63 8.19 -9.88
N PRO A 229 5.05 9.05 -10.82
CA PRO A 229 5.80 8.62 -11.98
C PRO A 229 7.30 8.54 -11.62
N ALA A 230 7.66 7.77 -10.60
CA ALA A 230 8.98 7.86 -10.00
C ALA A 230 10.08 7.31 -10.91
N ASN A 231 9.90 6.12 -11.49
CA ASN A 231 11.00 5.44 -12.19
C ASN A 231 10.63 4.25 -13.11
N GLN A 232 9.36 3.84 -13.25
CA GLN A 232 8.99 2.59 -13.96
C GLN A 232 9.70 1.33 -13.42
N VAL A 233 10.13 1.38 -12.15
CA VAL A 233 10.76 0.27 -11.43
C VAL A 233 9.69 -0.38 -10.55
N SER A 234 8.91 -1.28 -11.14
CA SER A 234 7.99 -2.15 -10.38
C SER A 234 8.71 -3.42 -9.96
N ALA A 235 9.47 -3.34 -8.86
CA ALA A 235 10.02 -4.51 -8.18
C ALA A 235 9.42 -4.72 -6.78
N GLY A 236 8.92 -3.65 -6.15
CA GLY A 236 8.44 -3.68 -4.76
C GLY A 236 9.54 -3.86 -3.73
N ASP A 237 10.80 -3.60 -4.11
CA ASP A 237 11.98 -3.78 -3.26
C ASP A 237 12.37 -2.51 -2.48
N GLY A 238 11.73 -1.37 -2.76
CA GLY A 238 11.97 -0.10 -2.09
C GLY A 238 12.60 0.97 -2.96
N LEU A 239 13.07 0.65 -4.17
CA LEU A 239 13.70 1.64 -5.05
C LEU A 239 12.71 2.69 -5.56
N ALA A 240 11.50 2.27 -5.93
CA ALA A 240 10.43 3.20 -6.27
C ALA A 240 10.02 4.03 -5.04
N GLY A 241 10.00 3.43 -3.84
CA GLY A 241 9.79 4.11 -2.57
C GLY A 241 10.81 5.24 -2.31
N ILE A 242 12.11 4.98 -2.52
CA ILE A 242 13.17 5.98 -2.38
C ILE A 242 12.98 7.14 -3.37
N ALA A 243 12.74 6.83 -4.64
CA ALA A 243 12.52 7.84 -5.67
C ALA A 243 11.26 8.68 -5.39
N ALA A 244 10.19 8.03 -4.94
CA ALA A 244 8.94 8.67 -4.54
C ALA A 244 9.10 9.59 -3.31
N ILE A 245 9.92 9.20 -2.32
CA ILE A 245 10.26 10.08 -1.18
C ILE A 245 10.97 11.35 -1.68
N SER A 246 11.94 11.22 -2.58
CA SER A 246 12.66 12.36 -3.15
C SER A 246 11.72 13.29 -3.95
N LEU A 247 10.74 12.73 -4.67
CA LEU A 247 9.68 13.51 -5.31
C LEU A 247 8.78 14.20 -4.27
N ALA A 248 8.41 13.52 -3.18
CA ALA A 248 7.59 14.10 -2.12
C ALA A 248 8.27 15.26 -1.41
N ARG A 249 9.59 15.16 -1.15
CA ARG A 249 10.40 16.27 -0.64
C ARG A 249 10.33 17.48 -1.57
N THR A 250 10.48 17.25 -2.88
CA THR A 250 10.39 18.31 -3.89
C THR A 250 8.99 18.93 -3.94
N ALA A 251 7.95 18.10 -3.92
CA ALA A 251 6.55 18.52 -3.91
C ALA A 251 6.22 19.36 -2.66
N ALA A 252 6.69 18.95 -1.48
CA ALA A 252 6.49 19.69 -0.24
C ALA A 252 7.19 21.06 -0.25
N LEU A 253 8.32 21.21 -0.94
CA LEU A 253 8.97 22.50 -1.14
C LEU A 253 8.14 23.42 -2.05
N LEU A 254 7.58 22.87 -3.14
CA LEU A 254 6.75 23.64 -4.09
C LEU A 254 5.48 24.21 -3.46
N VAL A 255 4.87 23.51 -2.51
CA VAL A 255 3.65 23.98 -1.82
C VAL A 255 3.95 25.12 -0.84
N ARG A 256 5.20 25.24 -0.38
CA ARG A 256 5.62 26.26 0.59
C ARG A 256 6.21 27.52 -0.02
N GLY A 257 6.79 27.40 -1.22
CA GLY A 257 7.28 28.54 -2.00
C GLY A 257 6.11 29.38 -2.49
#